data_AF-A0A928WMK4-F1
#
_entry.id   AF-A0A928WMK4-F1
#
_cell.length_a   1.000
_cell.length_b   1.000
_cell.length_c   1.000
_cell.angle_alpha   90.00
_cell.angle_beta   90.00
_cell.angle_gamma   90.00
#
_symmetry.space_group_name_H-M   'P 1'
#
loop_
_entity.id
_entity.type
_entity.pdbx_description
1 polymer ?
#
loop_
_entity_poly.entity_id
_entity_poly.type
_entity_poly.pdbx_seq_one_letter_code
_entity_poly.pdbx_strand_id
1 'polypeptide(L)' 'TTDAEAVQWLEEFRGAVIPPDAIARAIAFAIEQPPDVDVNEIIVRPLGQPS' A
#
# COMPACT_ATOMS: atom_id res chain seq x y z
N THR A 1 -3.27 5.08 27.68
CA THR A 1 -2.68 4.01 26.88
C THR A 1 -1.52 3.42 27.66
N THR A 2 -1.47 2.11 27.74
CA THR A 2 -0.41 1.36 28.44
C THR A 2 0.69 0.97 27.46
N ASP A 3 1.93 0.81 27.91
CA ASP A 3 3.07 0.45 27.05
C ASP A 3 2.82 -0.83 26.23
N ALA A 4 2.08 -1.79 26.79
CA ALA A 4 1.68 -3.02 26.11
C ALA A 4 0.78 -2.78 24.88
N GLU A 5 -0.15 -1.80 24.95
CA GLU A 5 -1.01 -1.45 23.82
C GLU A 5 -0.19 -0.78 22.71
N ALA A 6 0.77 0.07 23.06
CA ALA A 6 1.64 0.74 22.10
C ALA A 6 2.56 -0.26 21.36
N VAL A 7 3.06 -1.28 22.05
CA VAL A 7 3.86 -2.36 21.45
C VAL A 7 3.03 -3.19 20.48
N GLN A 8 1.82 -3.58 20.86
CA GLN A 8 0.93 -4.35 19.98
C GLN A 8 0.58 -3.59 18.70
N TRP A 9 0.29 -2.28 18.82
CA TRP A 9 0.03 -1.43 17.66
C TRP A 9 1.23 -1.33 16.71
N LEU A 10 2.46 -1.24 17.25
CA LEU A 10 3.68 -1.23 16.44
C LEU A 10 3.91 -2.55 15.69
N GLU A 11 3.56 -3.68 16.30
CA GLU A 11 3.67 -5.00 15.66
C GLU A 11 2.65 -5.16 14.52
N GLU A 12 1.40 -4.78 14.76
CA GLU A 12 0.35 -4.77 13.72
C GLU A 12 0.71 -3.83 12.56
N PHE A 13 1.24 -2.64 12.86
CA PHE A 13 1.69 -1.68 11.85
C PHE A 13 2.88 -2.21 11.02
N ARG A 14 3.81 -2.95 11.62
CA ARG A 14 4.93 -3.59 10.91
C ARG A 14 4.48 -4.68 9.93
N GLY A 15 3.37 -5.35 10.19
CA GLY A 15 2.76 -6.33 9.28
C GLY A 15 2.11 -5.72 8.04
N ALA A 16 1.82 -4.41 8.06
CA ALA A 16 1.12 -3.68 7.01
C ALA A 16 2.06 -3.02 5.99
N VAL A 17 3.29 -3.50 5.82
CA VAL A 17 4.25 -2.90 4.87
C VAL A 17 3.92 -3.33 3.43
N ILE A 18 3.75 -2.35 2.54
CA ILE A 18 3.65 -2.60 1.10
C ILE A 18 5.06 -2.93 0.57
N PRO A 19 5.28 -4.10 -0.05
CA PRO A 19 6.59 -4.43 -0.59
C PRO A 19 6.94 -3.50 -1.78
N PRO A 20 8.22 -3.11 -1.96
CA PRO A 20 8.64 -2.24 -3.07
C PRO A 20 8.22 -2.75 -4.45
N ASP A 21 8.24 -4.08 -4.62
CA ASP A 21 7.82 -4.77 -5.83
C ASP A 21 6.33 -4.58 -6.17
N ALA A 22 5.46 -4.39 -5.16
CA ALA A 22 4.07 -4.03 -5.40
C ALA A 22 3.93 -2.61 -5.98
N ILE A 23 4.77 -1.67 -5.54
CA ILE A 23 4.80 -0.31 -6.10
C ILE A 23 5.36 -0.32 -7.52
N ALA A 24 6.41 -1.11 -7.78
CA ALA A 24 6.97 -1.27 -9.12
C ALA A 24 5.91 -1.78 -10.12
N ARG A 25 5.11 -2.77 -9.72
CA ARG A 25 3.99 -3.26 -10.54
C ARG A 25 2.89 -2.21 -10.76
N ALA A 26 2.57 -1.41 -9.76
CA ALA A 26 1.59 -0.32 -9.91
C ALA A 26 2.06 0.71 -10.94
N ILE A 27 3.36 1.05 -10.94
CA ILE A 27 3.97 1.93 -11.95
C ILE A 27 3.94 1.29 -13.33
N ALA A 28 4.34 0.02 -13.46
CA ALA A 28 4.31 -0.70 -14.72
C ALA A 28 2.89 -0.73 -15.32
N PHE A 29 1.88 -1.00 -14.50
CA PHE A 29 0.48 -0.95 -14.90
C PHE A 29 0.08 0.42 -15.46
N ALA A 30 0.53 1.53 -14.88
CA ALA A 30 0.23 2.88 -15.38
C ALA A 30 0.90 3.15 -16.74
N ILE A 31 2.15 2.73 -16.91
CA ILE A 31 2.95 2.96 -18.13
C ILE A 31 2.42 2.12 -19.30
N GLU A 32 1.93 0.92 -19.03
CA GLU A 32 1.45 -0.03 -20.06
C GLU A 32 0.10 0.36 -20.68
N GLN A 33 -0.55 1.43 -20.22
CA GLN A 33 -1.85 1.82 -20.73
C GLN A 33 -1.78 2.30 -22.20
N PRO A 34 -2.84 2.03 -23.00
CA PRO A 34 -2.97 2.57 -24.35
C PRO A 34 -2.86 4.11 -24.41
N PRO A 35 -2.46 4.70 -25.55
CA PRO A 35 -2.22 6.14 -25.66
C PRO A 35 -3.46 7.03 -25.46
N ASP A 36 -4.66 6.44 -25.53
CA ASP A 36 -5.95 7.10 -25.29
C ASP A 36 -6.45 6.96 -23.84
N VAL A 37 -5.65 6.37 -22.95
CA VAL A 37 -5.97 6.16 -21.54
C VAL A 37 -5.08 7.03 -20.65
N ASP A 38 -5.72 7.82 -19.79
CA ASP A 38 -5.05 8.66 -18.79
C ASP A 38 -5.23 8.10 -17.38
N VAL A 39 -4.11 7.84 -16.69
CA VAL A 39 -4.07 7.35 -15.31
C VAL A 39 -3.77 8.52 -14.39
N ASN A 40 -4.83 9.06 -13.78
CA ASN A 40 -4.72 10.21 -12.88
C ASN A 40 -4.23 9.83 -11.47
N GLU A 41 -4.67 8.70 -10.93
CA GLU A 41 -4.33 8.26 -9.57
C GLU A 41 -4.29 6.73 -9.45
N ILE A 42 -3.35 6.23 -8.66
CA ILE A 42 -3.31 4.84 -8.19
C ILE A 42 -3.12 4.84 -6.67
N ILE A 43 -4.08 4.27 -5.96
CA ILE A 43 -4.02 4.09 -4.50
C ILE A 43 -3.59 2.66 -4.19
N VAL A 44 -2.38 2.48 -3.64
CA VAL A 44 -1.88 1.19 -3.16
C VAL A 44 -2.01 1.13 -1.65
N ARG A 45 -2.72 0.12 -1.13
CA ARG A 45 -2.93 -0.09 0.29
C ARG A 45 -2.67 -1.55 0.69
N PRO A 46 -2.21 -1.82 1.91
CA PRO A 46 -2.12 -3.18 2.44
C PRO A 46 -3.50 -3.82 2.52
N LEU A 47 -3.57 -5.13 2.26
CA LEU A 47 -4.81 -5.88 2.46
C LEU A 47 -5.13 -5.94 3.97
N GLY A 48 -6.36 -5.62 4.35
CA GLY A 48 -6.83 -5.69 5.74
C GLY A 48 -6.73 -4.38 6.55
N GLN A 49 -6.31 -3.27 5.95
CA GLN A 49 -6.46 -1.96 6.60
C GLN A 49 -7.97 -1.62 6.70
N PRO A 50 -8.52 -1.33 7.89
CA PRO A 50 -9.91 -0.90 8.03
C PRO A 50 -10.12 0.41 7.25
N SER A 51 -11.26 0.50 6.56
CA SER A 51 -11.68 1.67 5.78
C SER A 51 -12.17 2.81 6.66
#